data_AF-A0A944I384-F1
#
_entry.id   AF-A0A944I384-F1
#
_cell.length_a   1.000
_cell.length_b   1.000
_cell.length_c   1.000
_cell.angle_alpha   90.00
_cell.angle_beta   90.00
_cell.angle_gamma   90.00
#
_symmetry.space_group_name_H-M   'P 1'
#
loop_
_entity.id
_entity.type
_entity.pdbx_description
1 polymer ?
#
loop_
_entity_poly.entity_id
_entity_poly.type
_entity_poly.pdbx_seq_one_letter_code
_entity_poly.pdbx_strand_id
1 'polypeptide(L)'
;MNTARIGVQAAGEGRVTGPYLSTLLGEAETDLLDTQSSFESRQPPSTAADDVRDRLGRILNDAADALAQVRIAARRGQVQDLPTAGRDLPVVADRLDRLEKELSA
;
A
#
# COMPACT_ATOMS: atom_id res chain seq x y z
N MET A 1 -3.61 -2.31 2.81
CA MET A 1 -2.28 -2.06 3.41
C MET A 1 -1.93 -3.00 4.56
N ASN A 2 -2.72 -3.06 5.64
CA ASN A 2 -2.39 -3.91 6.78
C ASN A 2 -2.24 -5.41 6.44
N THR A 3 -3.08 -5.94 5.56
CA THR A 3 -2.98 -7.33 5.09
C THR A 3 -1.64 -7.63 4.41
N ALA A 4 -1.19 -6.75 3.51
CA ALA A 4 0.11 -6.87 2.85
C ALA A 4 1.26 -6.84 3.86
N ARG A 5 1.22 -5.92 4.83
CA ARG A 5 2.20 -5.84 5.92
C ARG A 5 2.28 -7.13 6.73
N ILE A 6 1.14 -7.70 7.12
CA ILE A 6 1.07 -8.96 7.87
C ILE A 6 1.61 -10.13 7.02
N GLY A 7 1.26 -10.19 5.73
CA GLY A 7 1.77 -11.20 4.81
C GLY A 7 3.28 -11.17 4.65
N VAL A 8 3.87 -9.97 4.52
CA VAL A 8 5.32 -9.76 4.46
C VAL A 8 6.01 -10.22 5.73
N GLN A 9 5.46 -9.85 6.90
CA GLN A 9 5.99 -10.29 8.18
C GLN A 9 5.97 -11.82 8.30
N ALA A 10 4.83 -12.44 8.00
CA ALA A 10 4.68 -13.90 8.05
C ALA A 10 5.64 -14.62 7.09
N ALA A 11 5.94 -14.02 5.93
CA ALA A 11 6.89 -14.59 4.96
C ALA A 11 8.34 -14.50 5.46
N GLY A 12 8.73 -13.38 6.07
CA GLY A 12 10.03 -13.24 6.73
C GLY A 12 10.22 -14.23 7.89
N GLU A 13 9.12 -14.64 8.53
CA GLU A 13 9.10 -15.65 9.59
C GLU A 13 8.95 -17.10 9.06
N GLY A 14 8.95 -17.29 7.73
CA GLY A 14 8.83 -18.62 7.10
C GLY A 14 7.44 -19.27 7.23
N ARG A 15 6.40 -18.50 7.59
CA ARG A 15 5.03 -19.00 7.83
C ARG A 15 4.14 -18.99 6.60
N VAL A 16 4.58 -18.38 5.50
CA VAL A 16 3.88 -18.38 4.21
C VAL A 16 4.85 -18.56 3.05
N THR A 17 4.35 -18.99 1.90
CA THR A 17 5.18 -19.26 0.71
C THR A 17 5.27 -18.05 -0.21
N GLY A 18 6.36 -17.97 -0.98
CA GLY A 18 6.55 -16.91 -1.99
C GLY A 18 5.40 -16.80 -3.01
N PRO A 19 4.87 -17.91 -3.58
CA PRO A 19 3.72 -17.86 -4.48
C PRO A 19 2.46 -17.27 -3.83
N TYR A 20 2.13 -17.70 -2.61
CA TYR A 20 0.98 -17.14 -1.87
C TYR A 20 1.16 -15.65 -1.62
N LEU A 21 2.35 -15.24 -1.15
CA LEU A 21 2.66 -13.85 -0.89
C LEU A 21 2.57 -13.01 -2.18
N SER A 22 3.07 -13.50 -3.31
CA SER A 22 3.00 -12.80 -4.60
C SER A 22 1.55 -12.55 -5.04
N THR A 23 0.64 -13.52 -4.85
CA THR A 23 -0.78 -13.34 -5.16
C THR A 23 -1.41 -12.30 -4.23
N LEU A 24 -1.21 -12.45 -2.93
CA LEU A 24 -1.73 -11.51 -1.92
C LEU A 24 -1.31 -10.06 -2.18
N LEU A 25 -0.04 -9.85 -2.54
CA LEU A 25 0.48 -8.52 -2.84
C LEU A 25 -0.06 -7.98 -4.16
N GLY A 26 -0.28 -8.84 -5.16
CA GLY A 26 -0.91 -8.45 -6.41
C GLY A 26 -2.36 -8.01 -6.23
N GLU A 27 -3.14 -8.73 -5.43
CA GLU A 27 -4.51 -8.37 -5.07
C GLU A 27 -4.54 -7.03 -4.32
N ALA A 28 -3.67 -6.86 -3.32
CA ALA A 28 -3.57 -5.60 -2.57
C ALA A 28 -3.18 -4.39 -3.44
N GLU A 29 -2.33 -4.60 -4.46
CA GLU A 29 -1.94 -3.54 -5.42
C GLU A 29 -3.12 -3.19 -6.35
N THR A 30 -3.84 -4.18 -6.87
CA THR A 30 -5.05 -3.96 -7.68
C THR A 30 -6.11 -3.20 -6.89
N ASP A 31 -6.44 -3.63 -5.68
CA ASP A 31 -7.45 -2.99 -4.84
C ASP A 31 -7.10 -1.52 -4.55
N LEU A 32 -5.82 -1.23 -4.31
CA LEU A 32 -5.33 0.13 -4.11
C LEU A 32 -5.52 0.98 -5.35
N LEU A 33 -5.08 0.49 -6.51
CA LEU A 33 -5.16 1.23 -7.78
C LEU A 33 -6.60 1.47 -8.20
N ASP A 34 -7.49 0.50 -7.99
CA ASP A 34 -8.92 0.66 -8.25
C ASP A 34 -9.57 1.70 -7.32
N THR A 35 -9.17 1.70 -6.04
CA THR A 35 -9.62 2.71 -5.08
C THR A 35 -9.11 4.10 -5.46
N GLN A 36 -7.84 4.21 -5.83
CA GLN A 36 -7.22 5.46 -6.29
C GLN A 36 -7.94 6.00 -7.52
N SER A 37 -8.12 5.18 -8.56
CA SER A 37 -8.84 5.53 -9.78
C SER A 37 -10.27 6.00 -9.48
N SER A 38 -10.97 5.28 -8.60
CA SER A 38 -12.32 5.66 -8.17
C SER A 38 -12.35 7.04 -7.50
N PHE A 39 -11.38 7.34 -6.64
CA PHE A 39 -11.27 8.65 -6.01
C PHE A 39 -10.91 9.74 -7.04
N GLU A 40 -9.93 9.46 -7.89
CA GLU A 40 -9.45 10.40 -8.90
C GLU A 40 -10.53 10.76 -9.94
N SER A 41 -11.46 9.85 -10.23
CA SER A 41 -12.58 10.13 -11.14
C SER A 41 -13.56 11.21 -10.63
N ARG A 42 -13.57 11.50 -9.32
CA ARG A 42 -14.48 12.48 -8.72
C ARG A 42 -13.88 13.87 -8.76
N GLN A 43 -14.66 14.85 -9.23
CA GLN A 43 -14.24 16.24 -9.19
C GLN A 43 -14.35 16.80 -7.76
N PRO A 44 -13.30 17.45 -7.25
CA PRO A 44 -13.32 18.11 -5.95
C PRO A 44 -14.24 19.35 -5.96
N PRO A 45 -15.07 19.57 -4.92
CA PRO A 45 -16.02 20.68 -4.88
C PRO A 45 -15.42 22.03 -4.44
N SER A 46 -14.15 22.07 -4.02
CA SER A 46 -13.50 23.27 -3.51
C SER A 46 -11.97 23.14 -3.50
N THR A 47 -11.26 24.26 -3.36
CA THR A 47 -9.79 24.27 -3.21
C THR A 47 -9.30 23.50 -1.98
N ALA A 48 -10.06 23.53 -0.87
CA ALA A 48 -9.72 22.71 0.28
C ALA A 48 -9.82 21.20 -0.03
N ALA A 49 -10.74 20.80 -0.92
CA ALA A 49 -10.84 19.43 -1.39
C ALA A 49 -9.73 19.07 -2.40
N ASP A 50 -9.22 20.04 -3.17
CA ASP A 50 -8.02 19.86 -4.00
C ASP A 50 -6.81 19.49 -3.14
N ASP A 51 -6.58 20.21 -2.04
CA ASP A 51 -5.47 19.92 -1.13
C ASP A 51 -5.56 18.50 -0.53
N VAL A 52 -6.76 18.08 -0.12
CA VAL A 52 -7.00 16.72 0.37
C VAL A 52 -6.71 15.69 -0.72
N ARG A 53 -7.16 15.95 -1.95
CA ARG A 53 -6.93 15.10 -3.10
C ARG A 53 -5.44 14.95 -3.40
N ASP A 54 -4.69 16.04 -3.40
CA ASP A 54 -3.24 16.02 -3.67
C ASP A 54 -2.44 15.34 -2.56
N ARG A 55 -2.86 15.50 -1.30
CA ARG A 55 -2.28 14.79 -0.16
C ARG A 55 -2.55 13.29 -0.25
N LEU A 56 -3.79 12.90 -0.50
CA LEU A 56 -4.18 11.49 -0.63
C LEU A 56 -3.48 10.84 -1.82
N GLY A 57 -3.47 11.49 -2.99
CA GLY A 57 -2.83 10.97 -4.20
C GLY A 57 -1.35 10.65 -4.00
N ARG A 58 -0.60 11.54 -3.31
CA ARG A 58 0.81 11.27 -2.95
C ARG A 58 0.95 10.04 -2.05
N ILE A 59 0.09 9.89 -1.04
CA ILE A 59 0.14 8.74 -0.14
C ILE A 59 -0.21 7.44 -0.88
N LEU A 60 -1.20 7.47 -1.78
CA LEU A 60 -1.60 6.31 -2.58
C LEU A 60 -0.49 5.88 -3.56
N ASN A 61 0.19 6.83 -4.20
CA ASN A 61 1.35 6.56 -5.05
C ASN A 61 2.49 5.90 -4.27
N ASP A 62 2.86 6.46 -3.10
CA ASP A 62 3.87 5.86 -2.21
C ASP A 62 3.47 4.42 -1.81
N ALA A 63 2.17 4.17 -1.62
CA ALA A 63 1.64 2.87 -1.25
C ALA A 63 1.73 1.85 -2.41
N ALA A 64 1.43 2.29 -3.63
CA ALA A 64 1.51 1.47 -4.83
C ALA A 64 2.97 1.06 -5.09
N ASP A 65 3.90 2.01 -4.96
CA ASP A 65 5.34 1.75 -5.07
C ASP A 65 5.83 0.76 -4.01
N ALA A 66 5.42 0.93 -2.75
CA ALA A 66 5.81 0.00 -1.68
C ALA A 66 5.28 -1.43 -1.93
N LEU A 67 4.03 -1.57 -2.38
CA LEU A 67 3.46 -2.89 -2.74
C LEU A 67 4.19 -3.52 -3.92
N ALA A 68 4.50 -2.73 -4.96
CA ALA A 68 5.23 -3.20 -6.13
C ALA A 68 6.63 -3.71 -5.76
N GLN A 69 7.36 -2.98 -4.91
CA GLN A 69 8.70 -3.39 -4.45
C GLN A 69 8.66 -4.75 -3.75
N VAL A 70 7.73 -4.94 -2.81
CA VAL A 70 7.59 -6.20 -2.09
C VAL A 70 7.15 -7.33 -3.03
N ARG A 71 6.20 -7.07 -3.94
CA ARG A 71 5.75 -8.07 -4.92
C ARG A 71 6.89 -8.53 -5.82
N ILE A 72 7.76 -7.62 -6.26
CA ILE A 72 8.94 -7.95 -7.05
C ILE A 72 9.90 -8.84 -6.25
N ALA A 73 10.19 -8.50 -4.99
CA ALA A 73 11.04 -9.32 -4.13
C ALA A 73 10.43 -10.72 -3.90
N ALA A 74 9.13 -10.81 -3.63
CA ALA A 74 8.41 -12.07 -3.46
C ALA A 74 8.47 -12.94 -4.72
N ARG A 75 8.23 -12.36 -5.91
CA ARG A 75 8.29 -13.07 -7.20
C ARG A 75 9.69 -13.60 -7.52
N ARG A 76 10.74 -12.90 -7.08
CA ARG A 76 12.14 -13.31 -7.29
C ARG A 76 12.62 -14.34 -6.26
N GLY A 77 11.76 -14.77 -5.33
CA GLY A 77 12.16 -15.67 -4.24
C GLY A 77 13.10 -15.00 -3.23
N GLN A 78 13.18 -13.67 -3.22
CA GLN A 78 14.05 -12.89 -2.34
C GLN A 78 13.41 -12.69 -0.98
N VAL A 79 13.03 -13.80 -0.32
CA VAL A 79 12.24 -13.76 0.93
C VAL A 79 13.02 -13.05 2.05
N GLN A 80 14.34 -13.24 2.11
CA GLN A 80 15.21 -12.54 3.06
C GLN A 80 15.24 -11.00 2.86
N ASP A 81 14.91 -10.51 1.67
CA ASP A 81 14.94 -9.07 1.35
C ASP A 81 13.57 -8.40 1.59
N LEU A 82 12.52 -9.19 1.90
CA LEU A 82 11.17 -8.69 2.14
C LEU A 82 11.06 -7.67 3.29
N PRO A 83 11.78 -7.80 4.42
CA PRO A 83 11.76 -6.76 5.45
C PRO A 83 12.26 -5.41 4.94
N THR A 84 13.30 -5.43 4.10
CA THR A 84 13.87 -4.22 3.49
C THR A 84 12.92 -3.66 2.43
N ALA A 85 12.40 -4.51 1.55
CA ALA A 85 11.45 -4.11 0.50
C ALA A 85 10.14 -3.56 1.10
N GLY A 86 9.70 -4.12 2.23
CA GLY A 86 8.46 -3.76 2.92
C GLY A 86 8.60 -2.65 3.96
N ARG A 87 9.79 -2.05 4.13
CA ARG A 87 10.07 -1.04 5.16
C ARG A 87 9.13 0.17 5.10
N ASP A 88 8.63 0.50 3.91
CA ASP A 88 7.80 1.66 3.66
C ASP A 88 6.30 1.36 3.87
N LEU A 89 5.88 0.08 3.90
CA LEU A 89 4.47 -0.31 4.10
C LEU A 89 3.87 0.20 5.43
N PRO A 90 4.54 0.08 6.60
CA PRO A 90 4.01 0.63 7.85
C PRO A 90 3.90 2.15 7.81
N VAL A 91 4.89 2.83 7.23
CA VAL A 91 4.92 4.30 7.13
C VAL A 91 3.74 4.81 6.32
N VAL A 92 3.44 4.17 5.19
CA VAL A 92 2.32 4.57 4.34
C VAL A 92 0.98 4.23 4.99
N ALA A 93 0.86 3.09 5.66
CA ALA A 93 -0.35 2.75 6.43
C ALA A 93 -0.63 3.80 7.52
N ASP A 94 0.38 4.21 8.28
CA ASP A 94 0.24 5.24 9.32
C ASP A 94 -0.15 6.62 8.75
N ARG A 95 0.32 6.96 7.55
CA ARG A 95 -0.04 8.20 6.85
C ARG A 95 -1.51 8.18 6.41
N LEU A 96 -2.00 7.06 5.90
CA LEU A 96 -3.42 6.88 5.53
C LEU A 96 -4.31 7.01 6.77
N ASP A 97 -4.00 6.27 7.84
CA ASP A 97 -4.76 6.31 9.10
C ASP A 97 -4.79 7.72 9.71
N ARG A 98 -3.70 8.47 9.61
CA ARG A 98 -3.65 9.86 10.11
C ARG A 98 -4.53 10.78 9.27
N LEU A 99 -4.46 10.67 7.94
CA LEU A 99 -5.30 11.48 7.05
C LEU A 99 -6.80 11.18 7.27
N GLU A 100 -7.17 9.91 7.43
CA GLU A 100 -8.54 9.52 7.77
C GLU A 100 -9.02 10.19 9.07
N LYS A 101 -8.19 10.15 10.12
CA LYS A 101 -8.50 10.78 11.42
C LYS A 101 -8.62 12.30 11.32
N GLU A 102 -7.76 12.96 10.54
CA GLU A 102 -7.85 14.40 10.30
C GLU A 102 -9.14 14.80 9.58
N LEU A 103 -9.63 13.97 8.65
CA LEU A 103 -10.85 14.23 7.89
C LEU A 103 -12.13 13.85 8.64
N SER A 104 -12.02 13.01 9.67
CA SER A 104 -13.14 12.53 10.49
C SER A 104 -13.33 13.35 11.78
N ALA A 105 -12.44 14.31 12.05
CA ALA A 105 -12.47 15.21 13.20
C ALA A 105 -13.25 16.49 12.87
#